data_AF-A0A7V0W081-F1
#
_entry.id   AF-A0A7V0W081-F1
#
_cell.length_a   1.000
_cell.length_b   1.000
_cell.length_c   1.000
_cell.angle_alpha   90.00
_cell.angle_beta   90.00
_cell.angle_gamma   90.00
#
_symmetry.space_group_name_H-M   'P 1'
#
loop_
_entity.id
_entity.type
_entity.pdbx_description
1 polymer ?
#
loop_
_entity_poly.entity_id
_entity_poly.type
_entity_poly.pdbx_seq_one_letter_code
_entity_poly.pdbx_strand_id
1 'polypeptide(L)'
;MEGKMKRVIVTLSLLLIIQTIAGANLFDYIAKPDESYKWEKLGQKELPFDMQKYDIKLISQTWKDIAWDHRMSIITPKNVKNPTLVFLIIT
;
A
#
# COMPACT_ATOMS: atom_id res chain seq x y z
N MET A 1 52.17 -17.18 5.90
CA MET A 1 51.20 -16.46 5.05
C MET A 1 49.90 -17.24 4.81
N GLU A 2 49.89 -18.57 4.81
CA GLU A 2 48.69 -19.39 4.57
C GLU A 2 47.53 -19.18 5.56
N GLY A 3 47.79 -19.12 6.87
CA GLY A 3 46.72 -19.09 7.88
C GLY A 3 45.87 -17.81 7.86
N LYS A 4 46.49 -16.66 7.56
CA LYS A 4 45.77 -15.38 7.43
C LYS A 4 44.93 -15.37 6.15
N MET A 5 45.46 -15.87 5.04
CA MET A 5 44.74 -15.93 3.76
C MET A 5 43.56 -16.89 3.81
N LYS A 6 43.70 -18.07 4.44
CA LYS A 6 42.59 -19.01 4.66
C LYS A 6 41.47 -18.39 5.52
N ARG A 7 41.82 -17.64 6.58
CA ARG A 7 40.84 -16.92 7.40
C ARG A 7 40.11 -15.83 6.62
N VAL A 8 40.83 -15.05 5.81
CA VAL A 8 40.22 -14.01 4.97
C VAL A 8 39.25 -14.62 3.95
N ILE A 9 39.65 -15.72 3.29
CA ILE A 9 38.79 -16.43 2.33
C ILE A 9 37.55 -16.97 3.03
N VAL A 10 37.69 -17.62 4.19
CA VAL A 10 36.54 -18.15 4.96
C VAL A 10 35.60 -17.01 5.38
N THR A 11 36.12 -15.89 5.89
CA THR A 11 35.30 -14.74 6.26
C THR A 11 34.57 -14.15 5.05
N LEU A 12 35.23 -14.00 3.91
CA LEU A 12 34.61 -13.53 2.67
C LEU A 12 33.53 -14.49 2.17
N SER A 13 33.78 -15.81 2.23
CA SER A 13 32.79 -16.83 1.87
C SER A 13 31.57 -16.80 2.80
N LEU A 14 31.75 -16.64 4.11
CA LEU A 14 30.63 -16.46 5.06
C LEU A 14 29.82 -15.20 4.75
N LEU A 15 30.48 -14.08 4.46
CA LEU A 15 29.80 -12.82 4.10
C LEU A 15 29.01 -12.94 2.80
N LEU A 16 29.52 -13.67 1.81
CA LEU A 16 28.82 -13.95 0.55
C LEU A 16 27.59 -14.85 0.74
N ILE A 17 27.63 -15.81 1.67
CA ILE A 17 26.48 -16.68 1.99
C ILE A 17 25.37 -15.87 2.69
N ILE A 18 25.72 -14.95 3.60
CA ILE A 18 24.76 -14.11 4.33
C ILE A 18 23.97 -13.18 3.39
N GLN A 19 24.55 -12.74 2.27
CA GLN A 19 23.88 -11.89 1.27
C GLN A 19 22.63 -12.56 0.67
N THR A 20 22.61 -13.89 0.54
CA THR A 20 21.51 -14.63 -0.08
C THR A 20 20.27 -14.76 0.81
N ILE A 21 20.43 -14.58 2.13
CA ILE A 21 19.35 -14.70 3.12
C ILE A 21 18.62 -13.36 3.32
N ALA A 22 19.21 -12.25 2.86
CA ALA A 22 18.68 -10.90 3.06
C ALA A 22 17.59 -10.46 2.06
N GLY A 23 17.23 -11.32 1.10
CA GLY A 23 16.12 -11.07 0.19
C GLY A 23 14.79 -11.31 0.89
N ALA A 24 14.25 -10.31 1.58
CA ALA A 24 12.86 -10.36 2.04
C ALA A 24 11.96 -10.63 0.82
N ASN A 25 11.26 -11.77 0.79
CA ASN A 25 10.41 -12.14 -0.33
C ASN A 25 9.23 -11.17 -0.40
N LEU A 26 9.37 -10.14 -1.25
CA LEU A 26 8.37 -9.10 -1.45
C LEU A 26 7.03 -9.69 -1.89
N PHE A 27 7.04 -10.76 -2.69
CA PHE A 27 5.81 -11.41 -3.14
C PHE A 27 5.07 -12.08 -1.99
N ASP A 28 5.77 -12.82 -1.12
CA ASP A 28 5.17 -13.40 0.08
C ASP A 28 4.63 -12.31 1.00
N TYR A 29 5.36 -11.19 1.13
CA TYR A 29 4.91 -10.05 1.92
C TYR A 29 3.62 -9.42 1.35
N ILE A 30 3.55 -9.17 0.05
CA ILE A 30 2.37 -8.60 -0.62
C ILE A 30 1.17 -9.57 -0.58
N ALA A 31 1.42 -10.88 -0.63
CA ALA A 31 0.38 -11.91 -0.64
C ALA A 31 -0.24 -12.18 0.74
N LYS A 32 0.31 -11.61 1.83
CA LYS A 32 -0.27 -11.77 3.16
C LYS A 32 -1.69 -11.18 3.18
N PRO A 33 -2.65 -11.86 3.83
CA PRO A 33 -3.96 -11.29 4.07
C PRO A 33 -3.85 -9.96 4.81
N ASP A 34 -4.64 -8.98 4.38
CA ASP A 34 -4.72 -7.67 5.00
C ASP A 34 -6.18 -7.38 5.37
N GLU A 35 -6.47 -7.41 6.67
CA GLU A 35 -7.80 -7.15 7.23
C GLU A 35 -8.02 -5.67 7.57
N SER A 36 -7.07 -4.79 7.25
CA SER A 36 -7.13 -3.38 7.64
C SER A 36 -8.08 -2.54 6.78
N TYR A 37 -8.55 -3.06 5.64
CA TYR A 37 -9.51 -2.36 4.78
C TYR A 37 -10.77 -1.99 5.58
N LYS A 38 -11.01 -0.69 5.70
CA LYS A 38 -12.24 -0.16 6.30
C LYS A 38 -12.47 1.26 5.84
N TRP A 39 -13.73 1.68 5.84
CA TRP A 39 -14.08 3.05 5.51
C TRP A 39 -15.19 3.57 6.40
N GLU A 40 -15.26 4.89 6.49
CA GLU A 40 -16.24 5.63 7.27
C GLU A 40 -16.71 6.83 6.46
N LYS A 41 -18.03 7.01 6.34
CA LYS A 41 -18.60 8.24 5.78
C LYS A 41 -18.51 9.34 6.84
N LEU A 42 -17.74 10.38 6.54
CA LEU A 42 -17.55 11.54 7.42
C LEU A 42 -18.60 12.61 7.19
N GLY A 43 -19.13 12.71 5.97
CA GLY A 43 -20.06 13.76 5.63
C GLY A 43 -20.68 13.61 4.25
N GLN A 44 -21.68 14.46 4.00
CA GLN A 44 -22.34 14.60 2.72
C GLN A 44 -22.69 16.06 2.51
N LYS A 45 -22.56 16.54 1.27
CA LYS A 45 -22.88 17.91 0.90
C LYS A 45 -23.41 17.97 -0.53
N GLU A 46 -24.43 18.81 -0.73
CA GLU A 46 -24.90 19.20 -2.06
C GLU A 46 -23.92 20.20 -2.70
N LEU A 47 -23.63 19.97 -3.97
CA LEU A 47 -22.82 20.82 -4.82
C LEU A 47 -23.70 21.45 -5.91
N PRO A 48 -23.23 22.52 -6.58
CA PRO A 48 -23.93 23.09 -7.74
C PRO A 48 -24.22 22.04 -8.83
N PHE A 49 -25.18 22.33 -9.70
CA PHE A 49 -25.59 21.46 -10.81
C PHE A 49 -26.13 20.09 -10.37
N ASP A 50 -26.87 20.05 -9.26
CA ASP A 50 -27.45 18.83 -8.67
C ASP A 50 -26.42 17.71 -8.46
N MET A 51 -25.22 18.06 -8.02
CA MET A 51 -24.19 17.08 -7.68
C MET A 51 -24.20 16.79 -6.18
N GLN A 52 -23.86 15.56 -5.80
CA GLN A 52 -23.68 15.17 -4.41
C GLN A 52 -22.23 14.79 -4.13
N LYS A 53 -21.68 15.32 -3.04
CA LYS A 53 -20.35 14.98 -2.54
C LYS A 53 -20.48 14.14 -1.26
N TYR A 54 -19.70 13.08 -1.19
CA TYR A 54 -19.51 12.26 0.02
C TYR A 54 -18.06 12.33 0.43
N ASP A 55 -17.83 12.66 1.70
CA ASP A 55 -16.50 12.67 2.30
C ASP A 55 -16.29 11.36 3.07
N ILE A 56 -15.21 10.66 2.77
CA ILE A 56 -14.92 9.32 3.25
C ILE A 56 -13.51 9.30 3.86
N LYS A 57 -13.40 8.71 5.05
CA LYS A 57 -12.12 8.23 5.60
C LYS A 57 -11.97 6.77 5.17
N LEU A 58 -10.87 6.44 4.52
CA LEU A 58 -10.59 5.09 4.05
C LEU A 58 -9.25 4.63 4.61
N ILE A 59 -9.19 3.46 5.23
CA ILE A 59 -7.94 2.72 5.35
C ILE A 59 -7.95 1.70 4.23
N SER A 60 -6.97 1.82 3.35
CA SER A 60 -6.86 0.94 2.18
C SER A 60 -6.17 -0.36 2.53
N GLN A 61 -5.01 -0.27 3.18
CA GLN A 61 -4.08 -1.35 3.47
C GLN A 61 -3.16 -0.97 4.65
N THR A 62 -2.45 -1.95 5.18
CA THR A 62 -1.33 -1.74 6.12
C THR A 62 -0.03 -2.16 5.45
N TRP A 63 0.87 -1.21 5.23
CA TRP A 63 2.16 -1.43 4.58
C TRP A 63 3.29 -1.21 5.58
N LYS A 64 4.01 -2.28 5.89
CA LYS A 64 5.10 -2.33 6.87
C LYS A 64 4.67 -1.71 8.21
N ASP A 65 3.55 -2.21 8.73
CA ASP A 65 2.92 -1.76 9.98
C ASP A 65 2.38 -0.31 9.96
N ILE A 66 2.38 0.34 8.79
CA ILE A 66 1.81 1.69 8.60
C ILE A 66 0.45 1.53 7.91
N ALA A 67 -0.62 1.90 8.61
CA ALA A 67 -1.94 1.98 8.00
C ALA A 67 -1.98 3.13 6.98
N TRP A 68 -2.35 2.83 5.75
CA TRP A 68 -2.50 3.82 4.68
C TRP A 68 -3.90 4.41 4.75
N ASP A 69 -4.00 5.54 5.47
CA ASP A 69 -5.23 6.31 5.64
C ASP A 69 -5.38 7.40 4.58
N HIS A 70 -6.57 7.45 4.00
CA HIS A 70 -6.90 8.34 2.89
C HIS A 70 -8.12 9.19 3.25
N ARG A 71 -8.07 10.44 2.78
CA ARG A 71 -9.26 11.31 2.68
C ARG A 71 -9.74 11.26 1.24
N MET A 72 -10.91 10.66 1.04
CA MET A 72 -11.51 10.49 -0.28
C MET A 72 -12.78 11.31 -0.38
N SER A 73 -13.01 11.91 -1.55
CA SER A 73 -14.28 12.55 -1.90
C SER A 73 -14.88 11.86 -3.11
N ILE A 74 -16.11 11.36 -2.97
CA ILE A 74 -16.89 10.83 -4.09
C ILE A 74 -17.86 11.93 -4.53
N ILE A 75 -17.77 12.34 -5.79
CA ILE A 75 -18.69 13.32 -6.40
C ILE A 75 -19.53 12.57 -7.43
N THR A 76 -20.84 12.62 -7.26
CA THR A 76 -21.79 11.95 -8.15
C THR A 76 -22.81 12.96 -8.68
N PRO A 77 -23.05 13.01 -10.01
CA PRO A 77 -24.15 13.77 -10.56
C PRO A 77 -25.49 13.14 -10.17
N LYS A 78 -26.58 13.92 -10.24
CA LYS A 78 -27.96 13.42 -10.03
C LYS A 78 -28.32 12.22 -10.92
N ASN A 79 -27.82 12.20 -12.15
CA ASN A 79 -28.08 11.13 -13.10
C ASN A 79 -26.75 10.51 -13.58
N VAL A 80 -26.50 9.28 -13.12
CA VAL A 80 -25.30 8.51 -13.47
C VAL A 80 -25.65 7.55 -14.59
N LYS A 81 -25.18 7.83 -15.82
CA LYS A 81 -25.45 6.98 -16.99
C LYS A 81 -24.82 5.59 -16.89
N ASN A 82 -23.63 5.49 -16.29
CA ASN A 82 -22.87 4.25 -16.13
C ASN A 82 -22.48 4.08 -14.65
N PRO A 83 -23.31 3.41 -13.82
CA PRO A 83 -23.09 3.33 -12.37
C PRO A 83 -21.88 2.48 -11.96
N THR A 84 -21.27 1.77 -12.89
CA THR A 84 -20.10 0.91 -12.66
C THR A 84 -18.77 1.58 -13.06
N LEU A 85 -18.81 2.79 -13.64
CA LEU A 85 -17.62 3.51 -14.07
C LEU A 85 -17.36 4.69 -13.15
N VAL A 86 -16.12 4.80 -12.67
CA VAL A 86 -15.64 5.92 -11.86
C VAL A 86 -14.30 6.41 -12.42
N PHE A 87 -14.06 7.72 -12.34
CA PHE A 87 -12.75 8.30 -12.58
C PHE A 87 -12.09 8.60 -11.23
N LEU A 88 -10.90 8.05 -11.01
CA LEU A 88 -10.13 8.22 -9.79
C LEU A 88 -8.91 9.12 -10.06
N ILE A 89 -8.78 10.18 -9.25
CA ILE A 89 -7.59 11.02 -9.21
C ILE A 89 -6.91 10.81 -7.87
N ILE A 90 -5.60 10.57 -7.90
CA ILE A 90 -4.74 10.48 -6.72
C ILE A 90 -3.68 11.58 -6.89
N THR A 91 -3.46 12.38 -5.84
CA THR A 91 -2.54 13.51 -5.83
C THR A 91 -1.35 13.25 -4.91
#